data_AF-A0A2G8L096-F1
#
_entry.id   AF-A0A2G8L096-F1
#
_cell.length_a   1.000
_cell.length_b   1.000
_cell.length_c   1.000
_cell.angle_alpha   90.00
_cell.angle_beta   90.00
_cell.angle_gamma   90.00
#
_symmetry.space_group_name_H-M   'P 1'
#
loop_
_entity.id
_entity.type
_entity.pdbx_description
1 polymer ?
#
loop_
_entity_poly.entity_id
_entity_poly.type
_entity_poly.pdbx_seq_one_letter_code
_entity_poly.pdbx_strand_id
1 'polypeptide(L)'
;MGRLYRLSRDFSELTSVSTQDNSGNNTNKILSIVPQTVDKLISCGSGLNGTCQLRNLTDLRTTNDETLSSLKVTEDQNPAIGLVVTHPAGVDVNIALYVAQSIRGASPISANCLSRSNGICQMGDNRRTNQFGSSVLDNFLIRYVASFSYHNYTYFFASQLQDATGKEQPNYIVPKLSRVCQTDSSSIMDGFTEITLECRGVNNTLYSIVQSSQVVDGQLFAVFVKNNEDESFDLASQSALCIYEMENLIEKFEDATTDCSCERDGGSIYSAMNYLDKAECRLNPAAQCNHIGSLLPCTTTQLAQYPERDPVLGPIPGEVVFEHSGETFTSILVTKTMVQTASQNVAFIGSQEGHLLKVRFDVANALSGVVYEQLELQSSVLSDTWISNDTESIMVLTERKLIELSVTNCSQYQTCDECIKPGTKLGDPYCGWCTLEKRCTRFNDCDGSDDSERWLPFNEDECVTVSASPEHLPVDVTTDRNVTLNVTHLPTNENYSCHFGNFISEAFAIEGNQLVCQSPDVATLPNIPVGGN
;
A
#
# COMPACT_ATOMS: atom_id res chain seq x y z
N MET A 1 16.02 13.81 -11.99
CA MET A 1 17.28 13.23 -12.52
C MET A 1 18.46 14.11 -12.15
N GLY A 2 19.63 13.50 -11.86
CA GLY A 2 20.91 14.20 -11.72
C GLY A 2 21.08 15.07 -10.47
N ARG A 3 20.17 14.99 -9.50
CA ARG A 3 20.22 15.81 -8.28
C ARG A 3 19.58 15.10 -7.11
N LEU A 4 20.10 15.37 -5.92
CA LEU A 4 19.47 15.01 -4.64
C LEU A 4 19.09 16.29 -3.89
N TYR A 5 17.95 16.26 -3.23
CA TYR A 5 17.42 17.37 -2.44
C TYR A 5 17.19 16.91 -1.01
N ARG A 6 17.51 17.80 -0.07
CA ARG A 6 17.08 17.73 1.32
C ARG A 6 16.14 18.89 1.56
N LEU A 7 14.92 18.57 1.95
CA LEU A 7 13.85 19.54 2.16
C LEU A 7 13.51 19.66 3.64
N SER A 8 13.00 20.81 4.05
CA SER A 8 12.29 20.97 5.33
C SER A 8 10.86 20.42 5.23
N ARG A 9 10.13 20.43 6.35
CA ARG A 9 8.75 19.93 6.44
C ARG A 9 7.76 20.71 5.56
N ASP A 10 8.01 22.00 5.32
CA ASP A 10 7.25 22.87 4.42
C ASP A 10 7.79 22.83 2.96
N PHE A 11 8.59 21.83 2.63
CA PHE A 11 9.23 21.63 1.33
C PHE A 11 10.19 22.72 0.86
N SER A 12 10.66 23.59 1.76
CA SER A 12 11.74 24.51 1.43
C SER A 12 13.06 23.75 1.23
N GLU A 13 13.84 24.12 0.22
CA GLU A 13 15.14 23.49 -0.03
C GLU A 13 16.13 23.87 1.07
N LEU A 14 16.59 22.89 1.84
CA LEU A 14 17.66 23.07 2.84
C LEU A 14 19.04 22.90 2.20
N THR A 15 19.19 21.89 1.33
CA THR A 15 20.45 21.60 0.62
C THR A 15 20.17 20.79 -0.64
N SER A 16 20.95 21.01 -1.69
CA SER A 16 20.96 20.14 -2.87
C SER A 16 22.37 19.87 -3.36
N VAL A 17 22.56 18.70 -3.98
CA VAL A 17 23.84 18.29 -4.59
C VAL A 17 23.58 17.70 -5.97
N SER A 18 24.47 18.02 -6.92
CA SER A 18 24.46 17.37 -8.23
C SER A 18 24.97 15.94 -8.10
N THR A 19 24.32 15.03 -8.81
CA THR A 19 24.76 13.63 -8.99
C THR A 19 25.10 13.32 -10.44
N GLN A 20 25.05 14.31 -11.33
CA GLN A 20 25.36 14.11 -12.75
C GLN A 20 26.81 13.65 -12.95
N ASP A 21 26.99 12.73 -13.89
CA ASP A 21 28.29 12.39 -14.44
C ASP A 21 28.60 13.23 -15.70
N ASN A 22 29.74 12.96 -16.34
CA ASN A 22 30.15 13.69 -17.54
C ASN A 22 29.20 13.51 -18.74
N SER A 23 28.34 12.47 -18.73
CA SER A 23 27.28 12.27 -19.72
C SER A 23 26.00 13.04 -19.42
N GLY A 24 25.90 13.68 -18.25
CA GLY A 24 24.76 14.51 -17.86
C GLY A 24 23.49 13.74 -17.48
N ASN A 25 23.52 12.40 -17.48
CA ASN A 25 22.36 11.56 -17.18
C ASN A 25 22.68 10.59 -16.03
N ASN A 26 22.16 10.88 -14.84
CA ASN A 26 22.22 9.97 -13.70
C ASN A 26 20.85 9.90 -13.02
N THR A 27 20.12 8.82 -13.26
CA THR A 27 18.84 8.55 -12.61
C THR A 27 19.11 7.83 -11.30
N ASN A 28 18.63 8.38 -10.17
CA ASN A 28 18.69 7.67 -8.90
C ASN A 28 17.76 6.45 -8.98
N LYS A 29 18.32 5.28 -8.64
CA LYS A 29 17.62 3.99 -8.64
C LYS A 29 17.25 3.55 -7.24
N ILE A 30 18.14 3.80 -6.27
CA ILE A 30 17.92 3.47 -4.86
C ILE A 30 18.24 4.71 -4.02
N LEU A 31 17.32 5.06 -3.15
CA LEU A 31 17.47 6.09 -2.13
C LEU A 31 16.99 5.54 -0.80
N SER A 32 17.89 5.40 0.18
CA SER A 32 17.52 4.82 1.48
C SER A 32 18.30 5.44 2.63
N ILE A 33 17.61 5.67 3.75
CA ILE A 33 18.21 6.18 4.98
C ILE A 33 18.63 4.98 5.84
N VAL A 34 19.88 4.96 6.27
CA VAL A 34 20.40 3.94 7.18
C VAL A 34 20.08 4.35 8.63
N PRO A 35 19.60 3.44 9.49
CA PRO A 35 19.28 3.74 10.89
C PRO A 35 20.41 4.45 11.66
N GLN A 36 20.03 5.12 12.77
CA GLN A 36 20.87 6.07 13.52
C GLN A 36 22.26 5.56 13.95
N THR A 37 22.49 4.25 14.01
CA THR A 37 23.82 3.69 14.30
C THR A 37 24.83 3.99 13.18
N VAL A 38 24.37 4.22 11.95
CA VAL A 38 25.20 4.61 10.79
C VAL A 38 24.93 6.07 10.40
N ASP A 39 23.66 6.51 10.43
CA ASP A 39 23.25 7.90 10.18
C ASP A 39 23.75 8.44 8.82
N LYS A 40 23.52 7.65 7.76
CA LYS A 40 23.90 7.95 6.38
C LYS A 40 22.74 7.77 5.42
N LEU A 41 22.86 8.43 4.27
CA LEU A 41 22.03 8.24 3.10
C LEU A 41 22.74 7.34 2.10
N ILE A 42 22.06 6.33 1.59
CA ILE A 42 22.48 5.53 0.45
C ILE A 42 21.85 6.12 -0.80
N SER A 43 22.68 6.37 -1.82
CA SER A 43 22.24 6.77 -3.15
C SER A 43 22.93 5.91 -4.19
N CYS A 44 22.17 5.13 -4.95
CA CYS A 44 22.64 4.40 -6.13
C CYS A 44 22.01 5.02 -7.37
N GLY A 45 22.82 5.29 -8.39
CA GLY A 45 22.33 5.89 -9.63
C GLY A 45 22.77 5.09 -10.86
N SER A 46 22.07 5.30 -11.97
CA SER A 46 22.39 4.66 -13.26
C SER A 46 23.68 5.21 -13.89
N GLY A 47 24.07 6.44 -13.55
CA GLY A 47 25.35 7.03 -13.97
C GLY A 47 26.52 6.47 -13.16
N LEU A 48 27.75 6.88 -13.52
CA LEU A 48 28.97 6.43 -12.82
C LEU A 48 29.13 4.90 -12.76
N ASN A 49 28.84 4.17 -13.85
CA ASN A 49 28.87 2.71 -13.90
C ASN A 49 27.99 2.03 -12.82
N GLY A 50 26.83 2.61 -12.52
CA GLY A 50 25.89 2.04 -11.54
C GLY A 50 26.33 2.16 -10.09
N THR A 51 27.33 2.98 -9.75
CA THR A 51 27.96 2.93 -8.42
C THR A 51 27.04 3.44 -7.30
N CYS A 52 26.98 2.71 -6.19
CA CYS A 52 26.32 3.14 -4.95
C CYS A 52 27.24 3.96 -4.05
N GLN A 53 26.70 4.98 -3.38
CA GLN A 53 27.45 5.90 -2.54
C GLN A 53 26.79 6.10 -1.18
N LEU A 54 27.62 6.16 -0.13
CA LEU A 54 27.23 6.65 1.19
C LEU A 54 27.40 8.17 1.24
N ARG A 55 26.41 8.84 1.81
CA ARG A 55 26.33 10.30 1.89
C ARG A 55 25.92 10.74 3.29
N ASN A 56 26.38 11.90 3.72
CA ASN A 56 25.90 12.51 4.96
C ASN A 56 24.46 12.99 4.81
N LEU A 57 23.63 12.79 5.84
CA LEU A 57 22.22 13.23 5.81
C LEU A 57 22.06 14.75 5.89
N THR A 58 23.03 15.47 6.47
CA THR A 58 22.94 16.93 6.67
C THR A 58 23.24 17.72 5.42
N ASP A 59 24.33 17.40 4.73
CA ASP A 59 24.86 18.15 3.58
C ASP A 59 24.86 17.37 2.25
N LEU A 60 24.43 16.10 2.27
CA LEU A 60 24.36 15.19 1.12
C LEU A 60 25.70 14.89 0.43
N ARG A 61 26.84 15.28 1.03
CA ARG A 61 28.17 15.01 0.46
C ARG A 61 28.53 13.54 0.59
N THR A 62 29.25 13.03 -0.40
CA THR A 62 29.79 11.66 -0.40
C THR A 62 30.80 11.49 0.73
N THR A 63 30.76 10.34 1.40
CA THR A 63 31.77 9.96 2.39
C THR A 63 32.92 9.20 1.72
N ASN A 64 34.10 9.17 2.35
CA ASN A 64 35.23 8.32 1.91
C ASN A 64 35.05 6.85 2.30
N ASP A 65 33.80 6.42 2.48
CA ASP A 65 33.45 5.08 2.94
C ASP A 65 33.27 4.17 1.72
N GLU A 66 34.15 3.18 1.60
CA GLU A 66 34.18 2.25 0.47
C GLU A 66 33.26 1.03 0.66
N THR A 67 32.46 0.98 1.73
CA THR A 67 31.57 -0.15 2.06
C THR A 67 30.68 -0.59 0.89
N LEU A 68 30.18 0.36 0.10
CA LEU A 68 29.31 0.11 -1.06
C LEU A 68 30.02 0.19 -2.42
N SER A 69 31.35 0.34 -2.45
CA SER A 69 32.12 0.53 -3.69
C SER A 69 32.01 -0.63 -4.68
N SER A 70 31.79 -1.84 -4.19
CA SER A 70 31.62 -3.05 -5.02
C SER A 70 30.17 -3.27 -5.48
N LEU A 71 29.20 -2.56 -4.92
CA LEU A 71 27.80 -2.67 -5.28
C LEU A 71 27.51 -1.76 -6.48
N LYS A 72 27.00 -2.38 -7.54
CA LYS A 72 26.56 -1.70 -8.76
C LYS A 72 25.10 -1.95 -9.00
N VAL A 73 24.40 -0.92 -9.48
CA VAL A 73 23.03 -1.00 -9.95
C VAL A 73 22.92 -0.92 -11.47
N THR A 74 21.77 -1.34 -12.01
CA THR A 74 21.54 -1.27 -13.46
C THR A 74 21.66 0.16 -14.00
N GLU A 75 22.33 0.27 -15.16
CA GLU A 75 22.54 1.54 -15.86
C GLU A 75 21.40 1.87 -16.85
N ASP A 76 20.56 0.89 -17.15
CA ASP A 76 19.44 1.04 -18.08
C ASP A 76 18.21 1.65 -17.41
N GLN A 77 17.06 1.66 -18.10
CA GLN A 77 15.81 2.21 -17.56
C GLN A 77 15.11 1.26 -16.57
N ASN A 78 15.55 0.02 -16.41
CA ASN A 78 14.90 -0.94 -15.54
C ASN A 78 15.05 -0.53 -14.06
N PRO A 79 14.05 -0.86 -13.21
CA PRO A 79 14.12 -0.54 -11.80
C PRO A 79 15.19 -1.38 -11.08
N ALA A 80 15.76 -0.80 -10.03
CA ALA A 80 16.49 -1.53 -9.00
C ALA A 80 15.91 -1.10 -7.66
N ILE A 81 15.59 -2.07 -6.81
CA ILE A 81 15.01 -1.80 -5.50
C ILE A 81 16.02 -2.10 -4.40
N GLY A 82 15.93 -1.35 -3.30
CA GLY A 82 16.83 -1.49 -2.16
C GLY A 82 16.09 -1.43 -0.84
N LEU A 83 16.39 -2.36 0.07
CA LEU A 83 15.85 -2.38 1.43
C LEU A 83 16.99 -2.47 2.46
N VAL A 84 17.02 -1.50 3.37
CA VAL A 84 17.93 -1.54 4.52
C VAL A 84 17.27 -2.34 5.64
N VAL A 85 17.94 -3.39 6.10
CA VAL A 85 17.45 -4.30 7.14
C VAL A 85 18.41 -4.31 8.31
N THR A 86 17.84 -4.19 9.51
CA THR A 86 18.58 -4.31 10.77
C THR A 86 18.35 -5.70 11.35
N HIS A 87 19.43 -6.46 11.51
CA HIS A 87 19.42 -7.81 12.03
C HIS A 87 19.68 -7.78 13.54
N PRO A 88 18.75 -8.28 14.37
CA PRO A 88 19.00 -8.49 15.78
C PRO A 88 19.92 -9.72 15.95
N ALA A 89 21.21 -9.52 16.18
CA ALA A 89 22.17 -10.60 16.45
C ALA A 89 22.62 -10.56 17.93
N GLY A 90 21.70 -10.86 18.86
CA GLY A 90 22.02 -10.91 20.29
C GLY A 90 22.43 -9.54 20.84
N VAL A 91 23.68 -9.39 21.31
CA VAL A 91 24.23 -8.13 21.85
C VAL A 91 24.60 -7.14 20.73
N ASP A 92 24.62 -7.60 19.48
CA ASP A 92 25.17 -6.91 18.33
C ASP A 92 24.09 -6.59 17.27
N VAL A 93 24.21 -5.41 16.67
CA VAL A 93 23.30 -4.93 15.60
C VAL A 93 24.05 -4.97 14.26
N ASN A 94 23.59 -5.80 13.33
CA ASN A 94 24.13 -5.87 11.98
C ASN A 94 23.17 -5.23 10.99
N ILE A 95 23.66 -4.37 10.10
CA ILE A 95 22.83 -3.70 9.11
C ILE A 95 23.29 -4.14 7.73
N ALA A 96 22.34 -4.51 6.88
CA ALA A 96 22.60 -4.85 5.48
C ALA A 96 21.65 -4.13 4.53
N LEU A 97 22.14 -3.78 3.36
CA LEU A 97 21.35 -3.35 2.21
C LEU A 97 21.09 -4.55 1.31
N TYR A 98 19.84 -4.96 1.22
CA TYR A 98 19.37 -5.89 0.21
C TYR A 98 19.07 -5.13 -1.07
N VAL A 99 19.55 -5.63 -2.21
CA VAL A 99 19.32 -5.07 -3.53
C VAL A 99 18.81 -6.16 -4.46
N ALA A 100 17.73 -5.85 -5.18
CA ALA A 100 17.20 -6.69 -6.24
C ALA A 100 17.09 -5.92 -7.56
N GLN A 101 17.55 -6.53 -8.64
CA GLN A 101 17.68 -5.89 -9.94
C GLN A 101 17.95 -6.91 -11.06
N SER A 102 17.77 -6.47 -12.30
CA SER A 102 18.13 -7.27 -13.47
C SER A 102 19.38 -6.70 -14.15
N ILE A 103 20.56 -7.19 -13.75
CA ILE A 103 21.83 -6.89 -14.42
C ILE A 103 22.32 -8.15 -15.14
N ARG A 104 22.54 -8.04 -16.46
CA ARG A 104 23.06 -9.15 -17.27
C ARG A 104 24.42 -9.62 -16.73
N GLY A 105 24.53 -10.92 -16.43
CA GLY A 105 25.77 -11.55 -15.97
C GLY A 105 26.10 -11.32 -14.48
N ALA A 106 25.18 -10.71 -13.72
CA ALA A 106 25.31 -10.54 -12.28
C ALA A 106 24.24 -11.35 -11.53
N SER A 107 24.38 -11.40 -10.21
CA SER A 107 23.34 -11.96 -9.33
C SER A 107 22.14 -11.01 -9.29
N PRO A 108 20.90 -11.48 -9.47
CA PRO A 108 19.73 -10.62 -9.41
C PRO A 108 19.48 -10.06 -8.00
N ILE A 109 19.85 -10.80 -6.96
CA ILE A 109 19.67 -10.39 -5.56
C ILE A 109 21.01 -10.45 -4.82
N SER A 110 21.25 -9.42 -4.02
CA SER A 110 22.43 -9.33 -3.15
C SER A 110 22.07 -8.73 -1.79
N ALA A 111 22.79 -9.14 -0.75
CA ALA A 111 22.80 -8.50 0.55
C ALA A 111 24.21 -7.94 0.80
N ASN A 112 24.28 -6.65 1.10
CA ASN A 112 25.53 -5.91 1.24
C ASN A 112 25.65 -5.39 2.66
N CYS A 113 26.70 -5.79 3.37
CA CYS A 113 26.95 -5.34 4.73
C CYS A 113 27.12 -3.81 4.75
N LEU A 114 26.45 -3.15 5.68
CA LEU A 114 26.59 -1.71 5.94
C LEU A 114 27.29 -1.42 7.25
N SER A 115 27.10 -2.27 8.26
CA SER A 115 27.74 -2.13 9.57
C SER A 115 27.64 -3.43 10.38
N ARG A 116 28.67 -3.68 11.20
CA ARG A 116 28.76 -4.77 12.18
C ARG A 116 29.39 -4.25 13.47
N SER A 117 28.93 -4.74 14.61
CA SER A 117 29.66 -4.60 15.88
C SER A 117 31.09 -5.12 15.71
N ASN A 118 32.11 -4.31 16.02
CA ASN A 118 33.54 -4.55 15.74
C ASN A 118 34.09 -3.99 14.41
N GLY A 119 33.27 -3.27 13.63
CA GLY A 119 33.77 -2.20 12.75
C GLY A 119 34.38 -2.59 11.41
N ILE A 120 34.23 -3.84 10.94
CA ILE A 120 34.69 -4.22 9.58
C ILE A 120 33.63 -5.10 8.90
N CYS A 121 33.03 -4.60 7.82
CA CYS A 121 32.36 -5.43 6.82
C CYS A 121 33.45 -6.14 5.99
N GLN A 122 33.48 -7.46 6.02
CA GLN A 122 34.36 -8.28 5.19
C GLN A 122 33.70 -8.55 3.84
N MET A 123 34.50 -8.82 2.79
CA MET A 123 33.92 -9.23 1.49
C MET A 123 33.06 -10.49 1.58
N GLY A 124 33.32 -11.37 2.56
CA GLY A 124 32.50 -12.56 2.86
C GLY A 124 31.16 -12.25 3.54
N ASP A 125 30.96 -11.04 4.06
CA ASP A 125 29.68 -10.60 4.63
C ASP A 125 28.68 -10.15 3.54
N ASN A 126 29.15 -10.02 2.29
CA ASN A 126 28.30 -9.72 1.14
C ASN A 126 27.80 -11.03 0.51
N ARG A 127 26.51 -11.29 0.66
CA ARG A 127 25.85 -12.50 0.16
C ARG A 127 25.19 -12.21 -1.19
N ARG A 128 25.18 -13.18 -2.08
CA ARG A 128 24.54 -13.06 -3.40
C ARG A 128 23.88 -14.36 -3.79
N THR A 129 22.78 -14.29 -4.54
CA THR A 129 22.32 -15.45 -5.29
C THR A 129 23.34 -15.79 -6.39
N ASN A 130 23.18 -16.93 -7.05
CA ASN A 130 24.02 -17.23 -8.22
C ASN A 130 23.75 -16.24 -9.35
N GLN A 131 24.66 -16.19 -10.32
CA GLN A 131 24.48 -15.37 -11.50
C GLN A 131 23.39 -15.94 -12.40
N PHE A 132 22.86 -15.09 -13.27
CA PHE A 132 22.01 -15.55 -14.37
C PHE A 132 22.73 -16.60 -15.21
N GLY A 133 22.03 -17.69 -15.52
CA GLY A 133 22.56 -18.72 -16.39
C GLY A 133 22.87 -18.19 -17.78
N SER A 134 23.98 -18.66 -18.37
CA SER A 134 24.48 -18.11 -19.63
C SER A 134 23.48 -18.16 -20.79
N SER A 135 22.50 -19.08 -20.74
CA SER A 135 21.46 -19.24 -21.76
C SER A 135 20.35 -18.21 -21.72
N VAL A 136 20.18 -17.47 -20.61
CA VAL A 136 19.04 -16.52 -20.43
C VAL A 136 19.46 -15.05 -20.40
N LEU A 137 20.77 -14.78 -20.51
CA LEU A 137 21.36 -13.44 -20.34
C LEU A 137 20.81 -12.37 -21.30
N ASP A 138 20.38 -12.76 -22.50
CA ASP A 138 20.01 -11.79 -23.53
C ASP A 138 18.51 -11.44 -23.57
N ASN A 139 17.66 -12.35 -23.09
CA ASN A 139 16.21 -12.30 -23.32
C ASN A 139 15.37 -12.32 -22.04
N PHE A 140 15.96 -12.56 -20.88
CA PHE A 140 15.22 -12.63 -19.62
C PHE A 140 15.39 -11.34 -18.81
N LEU A 141 14.24 -10.75 -18.44
CA LEU A 141 14.17 -9.53 -17.64
C LEU A 141 13.28 -9.79 -16.43
N ILE A 142 13.80 -9.44 -15.25
CA ILE A 142 13.03 -9.40 -14.01
C ILE A 142 12.75 -7.94 -13.65
N ARG A 143 11.48 -7.55 -13.56
CA ARG A 143 11.07 -6.22 -13.10
C ARG A 143 10.68 -6.26 -11.63
N TYR A 144 11.64 -5.96 -10.76
CA TYR A 144 11.41 -5.80 -9.33
C TYR A 144 10.70 -4.48 -9.03
N VAL A 145 9.64 -4.52 -8.21
CA VAL A 145 8.82 -3.34 -7.89
C VAL A 145 8.71 -3.05 -6.40
N ALA A 146 8.91 -4.05 -5.54
CA ALA A 146 8.83 -3.85 -4.10
C ALA A 146 9.73 -4.82 -3.32
N SER A 147 10.19 -4.36 -2.16
CA SER A 147 10.90 -5.18 -1.18
C SER A 147 10.47 -4.80 0.22
N PHE A 148 10.24 -5.79 1.08
CA PHE A 148 9.83 -5.58 2.46
C PHE A 148 10.40 -6.66 3.37
N SER A 149 10.47 -6.36 4.67
CA SER A 149 10.79 -7.35 5.70
C SER A 149 9.52 -7.84 6.36
N TYR A 150 9.40 -9.15 6.52
CA TYR A 150 8.30 -9.76 7.27
C TYR A 150 8.83 -10.99 8.00
N HIS A 151 8.63 -11.03 9.33
CA HIS A 151 9.36 -11.94 10.23
C HIS A 151 10.88 -11.90 9.98
N ASN A 152 11.54 -13.05 9.81
CA ASN A 152 13.00 -13.15 9.62
C ASN A 152 13.42 -13.22 8.14
N TYR A 153 12.56 -12.74 7.24
CA TYR A 153 12.78 -12.79 5.79
C TYR A 153 12.73 -11.41 5.17
N THR A 154 13.54 -11.25 4.12
CA THR A 154 13.39 -10.17 3.16
C THR A 154 12.71 -10.72 1.92
N TYR A 155 11.62 -10.08 1.50
CA TYR A 155 10.84 -10.44 0.34
C TYR A 155 11.11 -9.47 -0.81
N PHE A 156 11.02 -9.97 -2.03
CA PHE A 156 11.13 -9.22 -3.27
C PHE A 156 9.97 -9.58 -4.18
N PHE A 157 9.23 -8.58 -4.63
CA PHE A 157 8.11 -8.76 -5.54
C PHE A 157 8.53 -8.28 -6.93
N ALA A 158 8.38 -9.15 -7.93
CA ALA A 158 8.69 -8.86 -9.30
C ALA A 158 7.67 -9.41 -10.29
N SER A 159 7.76 -8.93 -11.53
CA SER A 159 7.15 -9.56 -12.70
C SER A 159 8.24 -10.06 -13.65
N GLN A 160 8.12 -11.28 -14.16
CA GLN A 160 9.07 -11.90 -15.09
C GLN A 160 8.37 -12.97 -15.95
N LEU A 161 9.02 -13.46 -17.01
CA LEU A 161 8.51 -14.62 -17.76
C LEU A 161 8.41 -15.85 -16.85
N GLN A 162 7.37 -16.66 -17.05
CA GLN A 162 7.19 -17.91 -16.31
C GLN A 162 8.36 -18.88 -16.54
N ASP A 163 8.76 -19.05 -17.81
CA ASP A 163 9.95 -19.80 -18.20
C ASP A 163 11.00 -18.84 -18.77
N ALA A 164 12.14 -18.72 -18.11
CA ALA A 164 13.23 -17.85 -18.57
C ALA A 164 13.93 -18.36 -19.83
N THR A 165 13.79 -19.65 -20.14
CA THR A 165 14.41 -20.27 -21.33
C THR A 165 13.55 -20.11 -22.59
N GLY A 166 12.28 -19.76 -22.43
CA GLY A 166 11.30 -19.62 -23.52
C GLY A 166 11.02 -20.92 -24.29
N LYS A 167 11.39 -22.07 -23.72
CA LYS A 167 11.20 -23.39 -24.34
C LYS A 167 9.82 -23.95 -24.06
N GLU A 168 9.25 -23.61 -22.91
CA GLU A 168 7.89 -23.95 -22.55
C GLU A 168 6.92 -22.94 -23.18
N GLN A 169 5.90 -23.45 -23.87
CA GLN A 169 4.92 -22.65 -24.60
C GLN A 169 3.50 -23.15 -24.30
N PRO A 170 2.51 -22.27 -24.09
CA PRO A 170 2.63 -20.80 -24.12
C PRO A 170 3.40 -20.25 -22.91
N ASN A 171 4.24 -19.24 -23.13
CA ASN A 171 4.92 -18.51 -22.06
C ASN A 171 4.20 -17.19 -21.78
N TYR A 172 4.30 -16.69 -20.55
CA TYR A 172 3.64 -15.46 -20.14
C TYR A 172 4.39 -14.78 -19.00
N ILE A 173 4.24 -13.46 -18.89
CA ILE A 173 4.67 -12.72 -17.71
C ILE A 173 3.81 -13.15 -16.52
N VAL A 174 4.47 -13.46 -15.41
CA VAL A 174 3.85 -13.83 -14.14
C VAL A 174 4.42 -12.99 -12.99
N PRO A 175 3.62 -12.70 -11.96
CA PRO A 175 4.10 -12.09 -10.74
C PRO A 175 4.76 -13.16 -9.85
N LYS A 176 5.98 -12.88 -9.41
CA LYS A 176 6.79 -13.74 -8.54
C LYS A 176 7.07 -13.05 -7.23
N LEU A 177 6.87 -13.79 -6.14
CA LEU A 177 7.34 -13.37 -4.82
C LEU A 177 8.51 -14.27 -4.45
N SER A 178 9.66 -13.66 -4.23
CA SER A 178 10.87 -14.36 -3.78
C SER A 178 11.20 -13.92 -2.35
N ARG A 179 11.79 -14.80 -1.55
CA ARG A 179 12.25 -14.47 -0.19
C ARG A 179 13.67 -14.94 0.06
N VAL A 180 14.39 -14.27 0.96
CA VAL A 180 15.71 -14.69 1.48
C VAL A 180 15.73 -14.61 2.99
N CYS A 181 16.45 -15.53 3.63
CA CYS A 181 16.61 -15.48 5.07
C CYS A 181 17.58 -14.36 5.49
N GLN A 182 17.17 -13.62 6.52
CA GLN A 182 17.97 -12.53 7.07
C GLN A 182 19.17 -13.05 7.89
N THR A 183 18.96 -14.13 8.66
CA THR A 183 19.96 -14.69 9.58
C THR A 183 20.91 -15.70 8.94
N ASP A 184 20.77 -15.99 7.65
CA ASP A 184 21.65 -16.91 6.95
C ASP A 184 23.09 -16.39 6.89
N SER A 185 24.04 -17.28 7.17
CA SER A 185 25.48 -17.03 7.19
C SER A 185 26.19 -17.49 5.91
N SER A 186 25.48 -18.13 5.00
CA SER A 186 26.00 -18.61 3.72
C SER A 186 26.28 -17.47 2.74
N SER A 187 27.37 -17.58 1.99
CA SER A 187 27.70 -16.63 0.92
C SER A 187 26.75 -16.72 -0.29
N ILE A 188 26.06 -17.85 -0.47
CA ILE A 188 25.18 -18.13 -1.63
C ILE A 188 23.68 -17.92 -1.35
N MET A 189 23.33 -17.13 -0.33
CA MET A 189 21.95 -16.81 0.07
C MET A 189 21.08 -18.08 0.20
N ASP A 190 21.41 -18.91 1.19
CA ASP A 190 20.65 -20.11 1.50
C ASP A 190 19.22 -19.71 1.94
N GLY A 191 18.24 -20.54 1.59
CA GLY A 191 16.84 -20.21 1.83
C GLY A 191 16.29 -19.13 0.90
N PHE A 192 16.97 -18.80 -0.21
CA PHE A 192 16.30 -18.16 -1.34
C PHE A 192 15.28 -19.12 -1.95
N THR A 193 14.02 -18.70 -2.00
CA THR A 193 12.90 -19.48 -2.55
C THR A 193 11.97 -18.55 -3.29
N GLU A 194 11.30 -19.04 -4.33
CA GLU A 194 10.34 -18.27 -5.13
C GLU A 194 9.01 -19.01 -5.30
N ILE A 195 7.93 -18.24 -5.32
CA ILE A 195 6.58 -18.71 -5.61
C ILE A 195 5.94 -17.81 -6.67
N THR A 196 5.02 -18.39 -7.45
CA THR A 196 4.25 -17.65 -8.46
C THR A 196 2.90 -17.25 -7.87
N LEU A 197 2.57 -15.96 -7.93
CA LEU A 197 1.28 -15.43 -7.53
C LEU A 197 0.37 -15.25 -8.75
N GLU A 198 -0.91 -15.05 -8.52
CA GLU A 198 -1.89 -14.74 -9.55
C GLU A 198 -2.94 -13.75 -9.03
N CYS A 199 -3.31 -12.78 -9.86
CA CYS A 199 -4.39 -11.84 -9.59
C CYS A 199 -5.39 -11.93 -10.74
N ARG A 200 -6.57 -12.50 -10.47
CA ARG A 200 -7.63 -12.70 -11.46
C ARG A 200 -8.88 -11.94 -11.08
N GLY A 201 -9.32 -11.10 -11.99
CA GLY A 201 -10.53 -10.29 -11.86
C GLY A 201 -11.80 -10.98 -12.37
N VAL A 202 -12.84 -10.17 -12.55
CA VAL A 202 -14.10 -10.58 -13.18
C VAL A 202 -13.83 -11.17 -14.58
N ASN A 203 -14.62 -12.17 -14.96
CA ASN A 203 -14.49 -12.92 -16.22
C ASN A 203 -13.12 -13.59 -16.40
N ASN A 204 -12.41 -13.91 -15.31
CA ASN A 204 -11.11 -14.57 -15.34
C ASN A 204 -10.01 -13.72 -16.01
N THR A 205 -10.16 -12.39 -16.00
CA THR A 205 -9.16 -11.46 -16.54
C THR A 205 -7.88 -11.55 -15.71
N LEU A 206 -6.75 -11.87 -16.34
CA LEU A 206 -5.46 -11.97 -15.66
C LEU A 206 -4.76 -10.60 -15.59
N TYR A 207 -4.38 -10.20 -14.38
CA TYR A 207 -3.52 -9.05 -14.12
C TYR A 207 -2.15 -9.56 -13.69
N SER A 208 -1.21 -9.66 -14.63
CA SER A 208 0.05 -10.36 -14.40
C SER A 208 1.24 -9.46 -14.07
N ILE A 209 1.12 -8.14 -14.27
CA ILE A 209 2.23 -7.21 -14.04
C ILE A 209 2.00 -6.45 -12.74
N VAL A 210 2.73 -6.83 -11.69
CA VAL A 210 2.71 -6.10 -10.41
C VAL A 210 3.41 -4.74 -10.56
N GLN A 211 2.84 -3.69 -9.97
CA GLN A 211 3.37 -2.32 -10.05
C GLN A 211 3.83 -1.79 -8.70
N SER A 212 3.13 -2.13 -7.62
CA SER A 212 3.47 -1.71 -6.26
C SER A 212 2.79 -2.62 -5.24
N SER A 213 3.33 -2.67 -4.02
CA SER A 213 2.76 -3.47 -2.95
C SER A 213 3.08 -2.92 -1.56
N GLN A 214 2.26 -3.25 -0.58
CA GLN A 214 2.48 -2.95 0.83
C GLN A 214 1.99 -4.10 1.70
N VAL A 215 2.71 -4.37 2.79
CA VAL A 215 2.24 -5.28 3.84
C VAL A 215 1.63 -4.49 4.99
N VAL A 216 0.39 -4.80 5.36
CA VAL A 216 -0.31 -4.20 6.51
C VAL A 216 -1.03 -5.33 7.25
N ASP A 217 -0.83 -5.42 8.57
CA ASP A 217 -1.51 -6.38 9.46
C ASP A 217 -1.49 -7.84 8.97
N GLY A 218 -0.34 -8.30 8.46
CA GLY A 218 -0.17 -9.69 8.00
C GLY A 218 -0.72 -9.97 6.59
N GLN A 219 -1.19 -8.94 5.89
CA GLN A 219 -1.73 -9.05 4.53
C GLN A 219 -0.84 -8.28 3.55
N LEU A 220 -0.55 -8.89 2.39
CA LEU A 220 0.13 -8.27 1.27
C LEU A 220 -0.91 -7.71 0.29
N PHE A 221 -0.96 -6.39 0.19
CA PHE A 221 -1.74 -5.65 -0.79
C PHE A 221 -0.87 -5.34 -1.99
N ALA A 222 -1.35 -5.63 -3.20
CA ALA A 222 -0.60 -5.33 -4.41
C ALA A 222 -1.49 -4.87 -5.55
N VAL A 223 -1.02 -3.85 -6.26
CA VAL A 223 -1.68 -3.36 -7.48
C VAL A 223 -1.02 -3.96 -8.70
N PHE A 224 -1.87 -4.45 -9.60
CA PHE A 224 -1.48 -5.12 -10.83
C PHE A 224 -2.10 -4.44 -12.03
N VAL A 225 -1.42 -4.54 -13.16
CA VAL A 225 -1.89 -4.08 -14.45
C VAL A 225 -2.05 -5.28 -15.37
N LYS A 226 -3.10 -5.26 -16.18
CA LYS A 226 -3.33 -6.27 -17.21
C LYS A 226 -2.27 -6.14 -18.29
N ASN A 227 -1.76 -7.28 -18.73
CA ASN A 227 -0.81 -7.34 -19.83
C ASN A 227 -1.55 -7.34 -21.19
N ASN A 228 -1.07 -6.56 -22.16
CA ASN A 228 -1.60 -6.56 -23.53
C ASN A 228 -1.01 -7.70 -24.38
N GLU A 229 0.22 -8.11 -24.08
CA GLU A 229 0.96 -9.12 -24.85
C GLU A 229 1.61 -10.12 -23.91
N ASP A 230 1.34 -11.42 -24.07
CA ASP A 230 1.67 -12.44 -23.09
C ASP A 230 3.15 -12.42 -22.63
N GLU A 231 4.11 -12.23 -23.54
CA GLU A 231 5.56 -12.30 -23.27
C GLU A 231 6.27 -10.94 -23.13
N SER A 232 5.55 -9.81 -23.20
CA SER A 232 6.15 -8.47 -23.05
C SER A 232 5.58 -7.74 -21.83
N PHE A 233 6.17 -6.61 -21.46
CA PHE A 233 5.69 -5.78 -20.35
C PHE A 233 4.82 -4.62 -20.83
N ASP A 234 4.01 -4.84 -21.87
CA ASP A 234 3.11 -3.83 -22.40
C ASP A 234 1.85 -3.72 -21.55
N LEU A 235 1.72 -2.56 -20.90
CA LEU A 235 0.67 -2.27 -19.94
C LEU A 235 -0.65 -1.93 -20.66
N ALA A 236 -1.73 -2.58 -20.26
CA ALA A 236 -3.09 -2.16 -20.59
C ALA A 236 -3.54 -1.04 -19.66
N SER A 237 -4.53 -0.25 -20.09
CA SER A 237 -5.23 0.72 -19.22
C SER A 237 -6.35 0.00 -18.44
N GLN A 238 -5.97 -1.03 -17.69
CA GLN A 238 -6.87 -1.82 -16.84
C GLN A 238 -6.06 -2.40 -15.68
N SER A 239 -6.46 -2.09 -14.46
CA SER A 239 -5.72 -2.43 -13.24
C SER A 239 -6.60 -3.08 -12.18
N ALA A 240 -5.96 -3.78 -11.24
CA ALA A 240 -6.63 -4.42 -10.11
C ALA A 240 -5.80 -4.32 -8.83
N LEU A 241 -6.47 -4.34 -7.68
CA LEU A 241 -5.89 -4.53 -6.35
C LEU A 241 -6.23 -5.94 -5.86
N CYS A 242 -5.20 -6.73 -5.59
CA CYS A 242 -5.32 -8.07 -5.01
C CYS A 242 -4.67 -8.14 -3.62
N ILE A 243 -5.20 -9.03 -2.78
CA ILE A 243 -4.76 -9.27 -1.40
C ILE A 243 -4.29 -10.72 -1.25
N TYR A 244 -3.21 -10.90 -0.50
CA TYR A 244 -2.67 -12.21 -0.16
C TYR A 244 -2.39 -12.28 1.35
N GLU A 245 -2.82 -13.37 2.00
CA GLU A 245 -2.49 -13.63 3.41
C GLU A 245 -1.04 -14.08 3.54
N MET A 246 -0.23 -13.33 4.32
CA MET A 246 1.20 -13.66 4.46
C MET A 246 1.44 -15.02 5.09
N GLU A 247 0.55 -15.47 6.00
CA GLU A 247 0.64 -16.80 6.62
C GLU A 247 0.50 -17.92 5.57
N ASN A 248 -0.47 -17.80 4.65
CA ASN A 248 -0.62 -18.73 3.53
C ASN A 248 0.61 -18.68 2.61
N LEU A 249 1.11 -17.48 2.27
CA LEU A 249 2.30 -17.36 1.44
C LEU A 249 3.52 -18.04 2.06
N ILE A 250 3.71 -17.92 3.39
CA ILE A 250 4.79 -18.60 4.12
C ILE A 250 4.68 -20.12 3.97
N GLU A 251 3.49 -20.68 4.16
CA GLU A 251 3.23 -22.11 3.94
C GLU A 251 3.62 -22.51 2.51
N LYS A 252 3.24 -21.74 1.49
CA LYS A 252 3.54 -22.07 0.09
C LYS A 252 5.03 -22.03 -0.25
N PHE A 253 5.83 -21.22 0.45
CA PHE A 253 7.29 -21.28 0.31
C PHE A 253 7.88 -22.52 1.00
N GLU A 254 7.30 -22.96 2.12
CA GLU A 254 7.72 -24.18 2.80
C GLU A 254 7.36 -25.42 1.97
N ASP A 255 6.16 -25.44 1.37
CA ASP A 255 5.74 -26.42 0.37
C ASP A 255 6.74 -26.45 -0.79
N ALA A 256 7.05 -25.31 -1.41
CA ALA A 256 8.01 -25.21 -2.51
C ALA A 256 9.36 -25.86 -2.20
N THR A 257 9.87 -25.63 -0.99
CA THR A 257 11.14 -26.22 -0.56
C THR A 257 11.00 -27.71 -0.29
N THR A 258 9.91 -28.12 0.37
CA THR A 258 9.64 -29.52 0.72
C THR A 258 9.43 -30.36 -0.54
N ASP A 259 8.65 -29.87 -1.51
CA ASP A 259 8.33 -30.54 -2.76
C ASP A 259 9.59 -30.77 -3.59
N CYS A 260 10.37 -29.70 -3.80
CA CYS A 260 11.68 -29.76 -4.45
C CYS A 260 12.60 -30.78 -3.76
N SER A 261 12.49 -30.93 -2.44
CA SER A 261 13.33 -31.86 -1.68
C SER A 261 12.82 -33.31 -1.66
N CYS A 262 11.51 -33.58 -1.77
CA CYS A 262 10.94 -34.83 -1.24
C CYS A 262 9.73 -35.50 -1.92
N GLU A 263 8.94 -34.84 -2.77
CA GLU A 263 7.58 -35.36 -3.01
C GLU A 263 7.47 -36.61 -3.91
N ARG A 264 8.54 -37.09 -4.57
CA ARG A 264 8.55 -38.40 -5.26
C ARG A 264 9.89 -39.10 -5.12
N ASP A 265 9.93 -40.43 -5.24
CA ASP A 265 11.14 -41.29 -5.25
C ASP A 265 12.37 -40.64 -5.93
N GLY A 266 13.12 -39.81 -5.20
CA GLY A 266 14.29 -39.09 -5.72
C GLY A 266 14.16 -37.59 -6.02
N GLY A 267 12.98 -36.97 -5.97
CA GLY A 267 12.78 -35.56 -6.38
C GLY A 267 13.13 -35.31 -7.85
N SER A 268 12.71 -34.18 -8.43
CA SER A 268 13.45 -33.66 -9.59
C SER A 268 14.84 -33.26 -9.08
N ILE A 269 15.91 -33.45 -9.86
CA ILE A 269 17.21 -32.84 -9.52
C ILE A 269 17.26 -31.37 -9.93
N TYR A 270 16.31 -30.91 -10.75
CA TYR A 270 16.29 -29.54 -11.26
C TYR A 270 15.18 -28.73 -10.59
N SER A 271 15.53 -27.53 -10.14
CA SER A 271 14.55 -26.51 -9.73
C SER A 271 13.87 -25.91 -10.96
N ALA A 272 12.60 -25.50 -10.83
CA ALA A 272 11.90 -24.75 -11.88
C ALA A 272 12.51 -23.34 -12.10
N MET A 273 13.33 -22.88 -11.14
CA MET A 273 14.08 -21.62 -11.18
C MET A 273 15.22 -21.65 -12.20
N ASN A 274 14.89 -21.75 -13.48
CA ASN A 274 15.84 -22.05 -14.55
C ASN A 274 16.66 -20.85 -15.04
N TYR A 275 16.47 -19.66 -14.45
CA TYR A 275 17.26 -18.47 -14.76
C TYR A 275 18.54 -18.34 -13.93
N LEU A 276 18.66 -19.04 -12.81
CA LEU A 276 19.87 -19.03 -11.97
C LEU A 276 20.77 -20.23 -12.26
N ASP A 277 22.07 -19.99 -12.37
CA ASP A 277 23.04 -21.09 -12.44
C ASP A 277 22.96 -21.96 -11.19
N LYS A 278 23.06 -23.29 -11.37
CA LYS A 278 23.05 -24.29 -10.28
C LYS A 278 21.80 -24.25 -9.40
N ALA A 279 20.66 -23.79 -9.93
CA ALA A 279 19.39 -24.02 -9.29
C ALA A 279 19.05 -25.51 -9.39
N GLU A 280 19.12 -26.22 -8.26
CA GLU A 280 18.97 -27.67 -8.23
C GLU A 280 18.29 -28.12 -6.94
N CYS A 281 17.51 -29.19 -7.08
CA CYS A 281 16.81 -29.84 -5.99
C CYS A 281 17.65 -31.02 -5.50
N ARG A 282 17.63 -31.29 -4.19
CA ARG A 282 18.32 -32.39 -3.51
C ARG A 282 19.83 -32.46 -3.75
N LEU A 283 20.57 -31.62 -3.03
CA LEU A 283 22.04 -31.60 -3.03
C LEU A 283 22.69 -32.80 -2.30
N ASN A 284 22.05 -33.32 -1.24
CA ASN A 284 22.59 -34.42 -0.45
C ASN A 284 21.67 -35.66 -0.48
N PRO A 285 22.10 -36.77 -1.09
CA PRO A 285 21.33 -38.02 -1.14
C PRO A 285 20.99 -38.59 0.25
N ALA A 286 21.79 -38.28 1.28
CA ALA A 286 21.61 -38.76 2.65
C ALA A 286 20.57 -37.97 3.47
N ALA A 287 20.10 -36.82 2.99
CA ALA A 287 19.01 -36.09 3.63
C ALA A 287 17.70 -36.87 3.48
N GLN A 288 17.00 -37.12 4.60
CA GLN A 288 15.73 -37.85 4.61
C GLN A 288 14.54 -36.89 4.79
N CYS A 289 13.45 -37.16 4.08
CA CYS A 289 12.26 -36.29 3.99
C CYS A 289 11.56 -36.02 5.31
N ASN A 290 11.54 -37.01 6.19
CA ASN A 290 11.03 -36.97 7.55
C ASN A 290 11.74 -35.97 8.48
N HIS A 291 12.85 -35.35 8.08
CA HIS A 291 13.57 -34.33 8.86
C HIS A 291 13.49 -32.91 8.27
N ILE A 292 12.78 -32.69 7.16
CA ILE A 292 12.73 -31.38 6.48
C ILE A 292 12.12 -30.28 7.35
N GLY A 293 11.03 -30.56 8.04
CA GLY A 293 10.38 -29.57 8.91
C GLY A 293 11.29 -29.04 10.03
N SER A 294 12.36 -29.77 10.39
CA SER A 294 13.36 -29.33 11.37
C SER A 294 14.54 -28.54 10.78
N LEU A 295 14.70 -28.55 9.45
CA LEU A 295 15.77 -27.86 8.70
C LEU A 295 15.28 -26.55 8.07
N LEU A 296 13.97 -26.44 7.85
CA LEU A 296 13.27 -25.20 7.54
C LEU A 296 13.26 -24.27 8.79
N PRO A 297 13.22 -22.95 8.61
CA PRO A 297 12.84 -22.28 7.36
C PRO A 297 13.99 -21.49 6.68
N CYS A 298 15.18 -21.39 7.29
CA CYS A 298 16.29 -20.55 6.81
C CYS A 298 17.48 -21.30 6.20
N THR A 299 17.52 -22.62 6.30
CA THR A 299 18.66 -23.43 5.83
C THR A 299 18.19 -24.50 4.87
N THR A 300 18.44 -24.30 3.58
CA THR A 300 18.03 -25.23 2.53
C THR A 300 19.20 -25.92 1.85
N THR A 301 20.46 -25.54 2.07
CA THR A 301 21.61 -26.07 1.30
C THR A 301 21.85 -27.56 1.37
N GLN A 302 21.33 -28.25 2.38
CA GLN A 302 21.39 -29.73 2.41
C GLN A 302 20.28 -30.38 1.59
N LEU A 303 19.27 -29.60 1.20
CA LEU A 303 17.99 -30.01 0.66
C LEU A 303 17.77 -29.50 -0.77
N ALA A 304 18.01 -28.23 -1.05
CA ALA A 304 17.83 -27.59 -2.36
C ALA A 304 18.60 -26.26 -2.44
N GLN A 305 19.02 -25.92 -3.66
CA GLN A 305 19.54 -24.61 -4.01
C GLN A 305 18.53 -23.88 -4.90
N TYR A 306 17.99 -22.79 -4.38
CA TYR A 306 16.98 -21.95 -5.06
C TYR A 306 15.71 -22.71 -5.48
N PRO A 307 15.02 -23.38 -4.54
CA PRO A 307 13.74 -24.02 -4.83
C PRO A 307 12.71 -23.02 -5.36
N GLU A 308 11.94 -23.47 -6.34
CA GLU A 308 10.72 -22.83 -6.79
C GLU A 308 9.58 -23.84 -6.65
N ARG A 309 8.39 -23.35 -6.30
CA ARG A 309 7.20 -24.20 -6.27
C ARG A 309 6.91 -24.76 -7.66
N ASP A 310 6.61 -26.06 -7.74
CA ASP A 310 6.35 -26.74 -9.01
C ASP A 310 5.24 -26.01 -9.80
N PRO A 311 5.51 -25.57 -11.05
CA PRO A 311 4.52 -24.92 -11.91
C PRO A 311 3.27 -25.78 -12.16
N VAL A 312 3.35 -27.11 -12.08
CA VAL A 312 2.20 -28.03 -12.22
C VAL A 312 1.15 -27.80 -11.14
N LEU A 313 1.55 -27.34 -9.96
CA LEU A 313 0.64 -27.05 -8.86
C LEU A 313 -0.07 -25.68 -9.02
N GLY A 314 0.15 -24.97 -10.14
CA GLY A 314 -0.49 -23.70 -10.50
C GLY A 314 -0.02 -22.49 -9.67
N PRO A 315 -0.34 -21.26 -10.08
CA PRO A 315 0.01 -20.08 -9.29
C PRO A 315 -0.90 -19.94 -8.05
N ILE A 316 -0.48 -19.12 -7.09
CA ILE A 316 -1.21 -18.87 -5.84
C ILE A 316 -2.20 -17.72 -6.06
N PRO A 317 -3.51 -17.97 -5.99
CA PRO A 317 -4.50 -16.93 -6.26
C PRO A 317 -4.57 -15.92 -5.12
N GLY A 318 -4.63 -14.64 -5.47
CA GLY A 318 -4.99 -13.54 -4.58
C GLY A 318 -6.46 -13.18 -4.71
N GLU A 319 -7.01 -12.58 -3.66
CA GLU A 319 -8.39 -12.08 -3.67
C GLU A 319 -8.43 -10.69 -4.30
N VAL A 320 -9.16 -10.55 -5.40
CA VAL A 320 -9.38 -9.26 -6.08
C VAL A 320 -10.43 -8.45 -5.31
N VAL A 321 -10.04 -7.28 -4.81
CA VAL A 321 -10.94 -6.38 -4.06
C VAL A 321 -11.38 -5.17 -4.85
N PHE A 322 -10.60 -4.74 -5.85
CA PHE A 322 -10.93 -3.59 -6.67
C PHE A 322 -10.38 -3.77 -8.09
N GLU A 323 -11.18 -3.47 -9.10
CA GLU A 323 -10.79 -3.41 -10.50
C GLU A 323 -11.17 -2.06 -11.08
N HIS A 324 -10.33 -1.54 -11.95
CA HIS A 324 -10.57 -0.26 -12.59
C HIS A 324 -10.08 -0.25 -14.04
N SER A 325 -10.97 0.15 -14.95
CA SER A 325 -10.67 0.33 -16.36
C SER A 325 -10.38 1.80 -16.64
N GLY A 326 -9.44 2.08 -17.54
CA GLY A 326 -9.03 3.45 -17.88
C GLY A 326 -7.90 4.00 -17.02
N GLU A 327 -7.39 3.23 -16.05
CA GLU A 327 -6.27 3.63 -15.19
C GLU A 327 -5.20 2.55 -15.15
N THR A 328 -3.95 3.01 -15.16
CA THR A 328 -2.74 2.20 -15.01
C THR A 328 -2.17 2.47 -13.62
N PHE A 329 -2.42 1.59 -12.66
CA PHE A 329 -1.96 1.81 -11.27
C PHE A 329 -0.44 1.76 -11.17
N THR A 330 0.15 2.64 -10.36
CA THR A 330 1.61 2.77 -10.22
C THR A 330 2.08 2.72 -8.76
N SER A 331 1.19 3.00 -7.81
CA SER A 331 1.52 3.04 -6.38
C SER A 331 0.33 2.63 -5.53
N ILE A 332 0.61 2.11 -4.33
CA ILE A 332 -0.42 1.84 -3.33
C ILE A 332 0.09 2.19 -1.92
N LEU A 333 -0.80 2.82 -1.16
CA LEU A 333 -0.66 3.01 0.28
C LEU A 333 -2.00 2.67 0.95
N VAL A 334 -2.00 1.64 1.79
CA VAL A 334 -3.14 1.17 2.56
C VAL A 334 -3.05 1.68 3.99
N THR A 335 -4.19 2.14 4.47
CA THR A 335 -4.41 2.66 5.82
C THR A 335 -5.69 2.05 6.39
N LYS A 336 -5.80 2.07 7.71
CA LYS A 336 -7.01 1.67 8.42
C LYS A 336 -7.53 2.83 9.24
N THR A 337 -8.84 3.02 9.21
CA THR A 337 -9.54 3.97 10.07
C THR A 337 -10.63 3.27 10.85
N MET A 338 -10.87 3.73 12.08
CA MET A 338 -11.94 3.21 12.92
C MET A 338 -13.15 4.13 12.79
N VAL A 339 -14.29 3.55 12.44
CA VAL A 339 -15.58 4.23 12.43
C VAL A 339 -16.42 3.59 13.52
N GLN A 340 -16.63 4.30 14.62
CA GLN A 340 -17.23 3.75 15.85
C GLN A 340 -16.53 2.45 16.27
N THR A 341 -17.16 1.29 16.10
CA THR A 341 -16.61 -0.02 16.48
C THR A 341 -16.10 -0.85 15.31
N ALA A 342 -16.12 -0.33 14.07
CA ALA A 342 -15.74 -1.08 12.87
C ALA A 342 -14.52 -0.47 12.17
N SER A 343 -13.55 -1.32 11.81
CA SER A 343 -12.39 -0.90 11.01
C SER A 343 -12.76 -0.81 9.53
N GLN A 344 -12.34 0.25 8.86
CA GLN A 344 -12.44 0.44 7.42
C GLN A 344 -11.04 0.47 6.80
N ASN A 345 -10.86 -0.25 5.69
CA ASN A 345 -9.62 -0.19 4.92
C ASN A 345 -9.73 0.86 3.82
N VAL A 346 -8.67 1.66 3.67
CA VAL A 346 -8.57 2.67 2.63
C VAL A 346 -7.24 2.52 1.91
N ALA A 347 -7.30 2.35 0.60
CA ALA A 347 -6.14 2.41 -0.29
C ALA A 347 -6.09 3.77 -0.99
N PHE A 348 -4.93 4.39 -0.97
CA PHE A 348 -4.53 5.50 -1.83
C PHE A 348 -3.75 4.89 -2.99
N ILE A 349 -4.32 4.95 -4.19
CA ILE A 349 -3.75 4.33 -5.39
C ILE A 349 -3.41 5.42 -6.38
N GLY A 350 -2.12 5.58 -6.68
CA GLY A 350 -1.68 6.48 -7.75
C GLY A 350 -1.70 5.81 -9.11
N SER A 351 -1.86 6.60 -10.17
CA SER A 351 -1.87 6.11 -11.55
C SER A 351 -0.87 6.83 -12.47
N GLN A 352 -0.60 6.21 -13.61
CA GLN A 352 0.26 6.77 -14.67
C GLN A 352 -0.40 7.98 -15.34
N GLU A 353 -1.73 8.01 -15.36
CA GLU A 353 -2.57 9.08 -15.86
C GLU A 353 -2.49 10.33 -14.97
N GLY A 354 -1.94 10.19 -13.76
CA GLY A 354 -1.73 11.28 -12.82
C GLY A 354 -2.91 11.51 -11.89
N HIS A 355 -3.67 10.46 -11.61
CA HIS A 355 -4.73 10.45 -10.62
C HIS A 355 -4.25 9.83 -9.31
N LEU A 356 -4.84 10.27 -8.20
CA LEU A 356 -4.78 9.59 -6.91
C LEU A 356 -6.19 9.19 -6.51
N LEU A 357 -6.47 7.90 -6.52
CA LEU A 357 -7.75 7.32 -6.15
C LEU A 357 -7.74 7.00 -4.66
N LYS A 358 -8.80 7.41 -3.94
CA LYS A 358 -9.06 6.93 -2.60
C LYS A 358 -10.16 5.87 -2.64
N VAL A 359 -9.78 4.65 -2.29
CA VAL A 359 -10.60 3.45 -2.43
C VAL A 359 -10.87 2.86 -1.06
N ARG A 360 -12.15 2.80 -0.67
CA ARG A 360 -12.58 2.07 0.53
C ARG A 360 -12.92 0.65 0.14
N PHE A 361 -12.51 -0.34 0.94
CA PHE A 361 -12.80 -1.75 0.65
C PHE A 361 -12.86 -2.58 1.94
N ASP A 362 -13.42 -3.77 1.81
CA ASP A 362 -13.51 -4.80 2.85
C ASP A 362 -12.68 -6.02 2.41
N VAL A 363 -11.74 -6.42 3.27
CA VAL A 363 -10.82 -7.53 2.96
C VAL A 363 -11.55 -8.88 2.92
N ALA A 364 -12.69 -9.01 3.60
CA ALA A 364 -13.45 -10.26 3.62
C ALA A 364 -14.36 -10.46 2.39
N ASN A 365 -14.42 -9.46 1.50
CA ASN A 365 -15.38 -9.41 0.41
C ASN A 365 -14.70 -9.02 -0.91
N ALA A 366 -14.60 -9.98 -1.82
CA ALA A 366 -14.17 -9.73 -3.20
C ALA A 366 -14.98 -8.61 -3.87
N LEU A 367 -14.29 -7.79 -4.68
CA LEU A 367 -14.86 -6.66 -5.43
C LEU A 367 -15.61 -5.63 -4.57
N SER A 368 -15.26 -5.51 -3.28
CA SER A 368 -15.88 -4.56 -2.35
C SER A 368 -15.36 -3.11 -2.51
N GLY A 369 -14.31 -2.91 -3.30
CA GLY A 369 -13.64 -1.64 -3.50
C GLY A 369 -14.51 -0.58 -4.17
N VAL A 370 -14.58 0.58 -3.53
CA VAL A 370 -15.34 1.74 -4.00
C VAL A 370 -14.45 2.97 -3.96
N VAL A 371 -14.29 3.63 -5.11
CA VAL A 371 -13.66 4.96 -5.19
C VAL A 371 -14.62 5.99 -4.61
N TYR A 372 -14.25 6.63 -3.51
CA TYR A 372 -15.07 7.70 -2.90
C TYR A 372 -14.55 9.10 -3.23
N GLU A 373 -13.27 9.22 -3.60
CA GLU A 373 -12.62 10.46 -4.00
C GLU A 373 -11.50 10.18 -5.03
N GLN A 374 -11.34 11.07 -6.01
CA GLN A 374 -10.25 11.07 -6.99
C GLN A 374 -9.64 12.46 -7.07
N LEU A 375 -8.31 12.52 -7.01
CA LEU A 375 -7.55 13.77 -7.12
C LEU A 375 -6.73 13.81 -8.40
N GLU A 376 -6.71 14.98 -9.05
CA GLU A 376 -5.98 15.26 -10.28
C GLU A 376 -4.59 15.85 -9.98
N LEU A 377 -3.52 15.08 -10.20
CA LEU A 377 -2.14 15.48 -9.88
C LEU A 377 -1.31 15.90 -11.11
N GLN A 378 -1.88 15.84 -12.32
CA GLN A 378 -1.33 16.34 -13.59
C GLN A 378 -0.09 15.62 -14.14
N SER A 379 0.41 14.59 -13.46
CA SER A 379 1.59 13.80 -13.87
C SER A 379 1.59 12.46 -13.16
N SER A 380 2.14 11.44 -13.83
CA SER A 380 2.26 10.07 -13.31
C SER A 380 2.75 10.04 -11.86
N VAL A 381 2.00 9.31 -11.02
CA VAL A 381 2.34 9.08 -9.62
C VAL A 381 3.40 8.00 -9.52
N LEU A 382 4.40 8.19 -8.67
CA LEU A 382 5.49 7.25 -8.46
C LEU A 382 5.23 6.35 -7.25
N SER A 383 5.86 5.17 -7.24
CA SER A 383 5.73 4.16 -6.17
C SER A 383 6.22 4.64 -4.81
N ASP A 384 7.12 5.64 -4.78
CA ASP A 384 7.66 6.26 -3.56
C ASP A 384 6.62 7.19 -2.90
N THR A 385 5.50 6.63 -2.49
CA THR A 385 4.43 7.29 -1.74
C THR A 385 4.40 6.70 -0.33
N TRP A 386 4.36 7.55 0.69
CA TRP A 386 4.40 7.10 2.10
C TRP A 386 3.50 7.93 3.00
N ILE A 387 3.15 7.38 4.17
CA ILE A 387 2.41 8.09 5.21
C ILE A 387 3.37 8.69 6.24
N SER A 388 3.09 9.92 6.63
CA SER A 388 3.73 10.58 7.76
C SER A 388 2.85 10.42 9.00
N ASN A 389 3.29 9.57 9.94
CA ASN A 389 2.56 9.36 11.20
C ASN A 389 2.50 10.63 12.06
N ASP A 390 3.45 11.56 11.89
CA ASP A 390 3.50 12.81 12.64
C ASP A 390 2.46 13.85 12.18
N THR A 391 2.02 13.77 10.92
CA THR A 391 1.05 14.71 10.33
C THR A 391 -0.28 14.06 9.97
N GLU A 392 -0.35 12.73 9.96
CA GLU A 392 -1.46 12.00 9.33
C GLU A 392 -1.70 12.46 7.88
N SER A 393 -0.60 12.76 7.19
CA SER A 393 -0.59 13.14 5.78
C SER A 393 0.06 12.05 4.94
N ILE A 394 -0.37 11.93 3.69
CA ILE A 394 0.31 11.15 2.67
C ILE A 394 1.24 12.07 1.87
N MET A 395 2.45 11.58 1.63
CA MET A 395 3.45 12.21 0.78
C MET A 395 3.42 11.50 -0.56
N VAL A 396 2.96 12.20 -1.60
CA VAL A 396 2.80 11.66 -2.94
C VAL A 396 3.85 12.28 -3.85
N LEU A 397 4.69 11.42 -4.41
CA LEU A 397 5.68 11.81 -5.40
C LEU A 397 5.10 11.57 -6.80
N THR A 398 5.19 12.58 -7.66
CA THR A 398 4.94 12.44 -9.09
C THR A 398 6.23 12.64 -9.86
N GLU A 399 6.23 12.38 -11.16
CA GLU A 399 7.38 12.68 -12.04
C GLU A 399 7.85 14.14 -11.96
N ARG A 400 7.00 15.06 -11.48
CA ARG A 400 7.24 16.51 -11.52
C ARG A 400 7.15 17.21 -10.16
N LYS A 401 6.46 16.64 -9.17
CA LYS A 401 6.13 17.32 -7.92
C LYS A 401 6.19 16.36 -6.73
N LEU A 402 6.55 16.88 -5.57
CA LEU A 402 6.28 16.26 -4.27
C LEU A 402 5.09 17.00 -3.64
N ILE A 403 4.08 16.27 -3.19
CA ILE A 403 2.82 16.81 -2.69
C ILE A 403 2.52 16.20 -1.33
N GLU A 404 2.26 17.03 -0.31
CA GLU A 404 1.67 16.58 0.95
C GLU A 404 0.15 16.73 0.85
N LEU A 405 -0.57 15.64 1.13
CA LEU A 405 -2.02 15.63 1.19
C LEU A 405 -2.45 15.12 2.56
N SER A 406 -3.38 15.83 3.20
CA SER A 406 -4.05 15.27 4.38
C SER A 406 -4.80 14.01 3.98
N VAL A 407 -4.75 12.97 4.83
CA VAL A 407 -5.54 11.74 4.66
C VAL A 407 -7.04 12.09 4.54
N THR A 408 -7.49 13.15 5.22
CA THR A 408 -8.90 13.54 5.33
C THR A 408 -9.14 14.99 4.95
N ASN A 409 -10.31 15.29 4.38
CA ASN A 409 -10.76 16.66 4.15
C ASN A 409 -12.28 16.79 4.37
N CYS A 410 -12.79 16.38 5.53
CA CYS A 410 -14.24 16.33 5.79
C CYS A 410 -14.93 17.70 5.62
N SER A 411 -14.21 18.80 5.87
CA SER A 411 -14.71 20.17 5.67
C SER A 411 -15.10 20.50 4.23
N GLN A 412 -14.73 19.67 3.25
CA GLN A 412 -15.18 19.85 1.86
C GLN A 412 -16.69 19.63 1.70
N TYR A 413 -17.29 18.79 2.53
CA TYR A 413 -18.72 18.47 2.49
C TYR A 413 -19.50 19.46 3.34
N GLN A 414 -20.39 20.24 2.72
CA GLN A 414 -21.09 21.35 3.37
C GLN A 414 -22.47 20.96 3.90
N THR A 415 -23.01 19.84 3.43
CA THR A 415 -24.33 19.32 3.84
C THR A 415 -24.20 17.89 4.35
N CYS A 416 -25.20 17.45 5.12
CA CYS A 416 -25.25 16.07 5.61
C CYS A 416 -25.26 15.08 4.43
N ASP A 417 -26.10 15.32 3.41
CA ASP A 417 -26.21 14.45 2.25
C ASP A 417 -24.89 14.31 1.49
N GLU A 418 -24.10 15.38 1.38
CA GLU A 418 -22.76 15.33 0.78
C GLU A 418 -21.75 14.56 1.64
N CYS A 419 -21.85 14.70 2.98
CA CYS A 419 -20.91 14.13 3.95
C CYS A 419 -21.07 12.62 4.07
N ILE A 420 -22.29 12.15 4.30
CA ILE A 420 -22.57 10.73 4.56
C ILE A 420 -23.13 9.99 3.33
N LYS A 421 -23.61 10.70 2.30
CA LYS A 421 -24.21 10.11 1.09
C LYS A 421 -25.21 8.97 1.42
N PRO A 422 -26.35 9.31 2.06
CA PRO A 422 -27.26 8.35 2.66
C PRO A 422 -27.68 7.22 1.70
N GLY A 423 -27.71 5.99 2.20
CA GLY A 423 -28.09 4.80 1.42
C GLY A 423 -27.09 4.42 0.32
N THR A 424 -25.89 5.02 0.30
CA THR A 424 -24.82 4.66 -0.64
C THR A 424 -23.59 4.13 0.08
N LYS A 425 -22.64 3.58 -0.69
CA LYS A 425 -21.33 3.12 -0.20
C LYS A 425 -20.19 4.08 -0.57
N LEU A 426 -20.53 5.30 -0.98
CA LEU A 426 -19.63 6.30 -1.58
C LEU A 426 -19.16 7.37 -0.59
N GLY A 427 -19.59 7.32 0.68
CA GLY A 427 -19.13 8.23 1.72
C GLY A 427 -17.64 8.04 2.03
N ASP A 428 -17.00 9.11 2.50
CA ASP A 428 -15.61 9.07 2.96
C ASP A 428 -15.56 8.41 4.35
N PRO A 429 -14.89 7.25 4.52
CA PRO A 429 -14.86 6.52 5.79
C PRO A 429 -14.15 7.25 6.94
N TYR A 430 -13.47 8.36 6.67
CA TYR A 430 -12.91 9.21 7.72
C TYR A 430 -13.90 10.23 8.27
N CYS A 431 -15.02 10.43 7.58
CA CYS A 431 -15.92 11.54 7.81
C CYS A 431 -17.30 11.08 8.30
N GLY A 432 -17.93 11.96 9.06
CA GLY A 432 -19.30 11.81 9.52
C GLY A 432 -19.91 13.16 9.88
N TRP A 433 -21.23 13.20 9.92
CA TRP A 433 -21.98 14.42 10.14
C TRP A 433 -22.17 14.68 11.63
N CYS A 434 -21.60 15.78 12.13
CA CYS A 434 -21.80 16.23 13.50
C CYS A 434 -23.12 17.02 13.58
N THR A 435 -24.18 16.38 14.09
CA THR A 435 -25.58 16.82 13.91
C THR A 435 -25.87 18.19 14.52
N LEU A 436 -25.40 18.44 15.75
CA LEU A 436 -25.61 19.70 16.47
C LEU A 436 -24.73 20.84 15.95
N GLU A 437 -23.53 20.52 15.47
CA GLU A 437 -22.60 21.50 14.91
C GLU A 437 -22.86 21.81 13.42
N LYS A 438 -23.66 20.98 12.75
CA LYS A 438 -24.05 21.10 11.34
C LYS A 438 -22.84 21.18 10.39
N ARG A 439 -21.85 20.33 10.65
CA ARG A 439 -20.65 20.22 9.80
C ARG A 439 -20.18 18.77 9.69
N CYS A 440 -19.50 18.48 8.59
CA CYS A 440 -18.84 17.20 8.37
C CYS A 440 -17.46 17.18 9.04
N THR A 441 -17.18 16.12 9.79
CA THR A 441 -16.05 16.06 10.74
C THR A 441 -15.48 14.66 10.82
N ARG A 442 -14.26 14.52 11.38
CA ARG A 442 -13.82 13.23 11.90
C ARG A 442 -14.54 12.91 13.21
N PHE A 443 -14.55 11.64 13.59
CA PHE A 443 -15.14 11.19 14.85
C PHE A 443 -14.60 11.95 16.07
N ASN A 444 -13.28 12.12 16.17
CA ASN A 444 -12.63 12.82 17.30
C ASN A 444 -12.80 14.34 17.28
N ASP A 445 -13.28 14.92 16.16
CA ASP A 445 -13.42 16.36 15.99
C ASP A 445 -14.86 16.84 16.26
N CYS A 446 -15.78 15.95 16.66
CA CYS A 446 -17.17 16.26 16.99
C CYS A 446 -17.41 16.05 18.49
N ASP A 447 -17.89 17.10 19.17
CA ASP A 447 -18.12 17.03 20.61
C ASP A 447 -19.28 16.07 20.94
N GLY A 448 -18.97 15.04 21.74
CA GLY A 448 -19.93 14.01 22.14
C GLY A 448 -20.18 12.93 21.09
N SER A 449 -19.25 12.71 20.16
CA SER A 449 -19.35 11.70 19.10
C SER A 449 -19.58 10.26 19.57
N ASP A 450 -19.37 9.94 20.85
CA ASP A 450 -19.76 8.66 21.46
C ASP A 450 -21.28 8.39 21.43
N ASP A 451 -22.10 9.43 21.33
CA ASP A 451 -23.54 9.33 21.10
C ASP A 451 -23.81 9.16 19.58
N SER A 452 -24.43 8.04 19.20
CA SER A 452 -24.70 7.70 17.80
C SER A 452 -25.59 8.73 17.09
N GLU A 453 -26.39 9.50 17.83
CA GLU A 453 -27.23 10.55 17.25
C GLU A 453 -26.48 11.89 17.09
N ARG A 454 -25.31 12.04 17.71
CA ARG A 454 -24.47 13.24 17.57
C ARG A 454 -23.54 13.18 16.37
N TRP A 455 -23.07 11.98 16.03
CA TRP A 455 -22.15 11.79 14.92
C TRP A 455 -22.61 10.66 14.00
N LEU A 456 -23.17 11.04 12.85
CA LEU A 456 -23.66 10.09 11.86
C LEU A 456 -22.50 9.65 10.94
N PRO A 457 -22.16 8.36 10.87
CA PRO A 457 -21.06 7.89 10.04
C PRO A 457 -21.37 7.97 8.55
N PHE A 458 -20.33 7.85 7.72
CA PHE A 458 -20.42 7.87 6.25
C PHE A 458 -21.33 6.82 5.60
N ASN A 459 -21.83 5.85 6.35
CA ASN A 459 -22.65 4.73 5.87
C ASN A 459 -24.02 4.70 6.54
N GLU A 460 -24.42 5.82 7.15
CA GLU A 460 -25.76 5.99 7.72
C GLU A 460 -26.83 6.04 6.62
N ASP A 461 -28.04 5.56 6.94
CA ASP A 461 -29.12 5.43 5.95
C ASP A 461 -29.87 6.73 5.70
N GLU A 462 -29.88 7.65 6.67
CA GLU A 462 -30.57 8.93 6.55
C GLU A 462 -29.86 10.08 7.28
N CYS A 463 -30.14 11.29 6.83
CA CYS A 463 -29.74 12.52 7.50
C CYS A 463 -30.79 12.95 8.53
N VAL A 464 -30.45 13.93 9.37
CA VAL A 464 -31.40 14.59 10.27
C VAL A 464 -32.51 15.25 9.43
N THR A 465 -33.74 14.80 9.62
CA THR A 465 -34.95 15.37 9.03
C THR A 465 -35.86 15.90 10.11
N VAL A 466 -36.58 16.98 9.80
CA VAL A 466 -37.56 17.59 10.72
C VAL A 466 -38.90 17.66 10.01
N SER A 467 -39.92 17.02 10.57
CA SER A 467 -41.30 17.08 10.08
C SER A 467 -42.21 17.63 11.18
N ALA A 468 -43.22 18.42 10.80
CA ALA A 468 -44.11 19.07 11.75
C ALA A 468 -45.52 18.47 11.72
N SER A 469 -46.15 18.35 12.88
CA SER A 469 -47.53 17.93 13.02
C SER A 469 -48.28 18.83 14.02
N PRO A 470 -49.29 19.60 13.57
CA PRO A 470 -49.71 19.79 12.18
C PRO A 470 -48.70 20.65 11.37
N GLU A 471 -48.61 20.45 10.05
CA GLU A 471 -47.78 21.27 9.15
C GLU A 471 -48.33 22.69 8.95
N HIS A 472 -49.63 22.88 9.13
CA HIS A 472 -50.31 24.15 8.98
C HIS A 472 -51.17 24.45 10.21
N LEU A 473 -51.04 25.67 10.74
CA LEU A 473 -51.86 26.16 11.84
C LEU A 473 -52.84 27.25 11.35
N PRO A 474 -54.14 27.14 11.68
CA PRO A 474 -55.11 28.20 11.48
C PRO A 474 -54.72 29.50 12.20
N VAL A 475 -55.01 30.63 11.56
CA VAL A 475 -54.83 31.97 12.13
C VAL A 475 -56.08 32.34 12.95
N ASP A 476 -56.30 31.64 14.06
CA ASP A 476 -57.39 31.93 15.01
C ASP A 476 -56.90 31.80 16.45
N VAL A 477 -57.42 32.67 17.32
CA VAL A 477 -57.07 32.81 18.74
C VAL A 477 -57.48 31.58 19.57
N THR A 478 -58.38 30.73 19.05
CA THR A 478 -58.90 29.55 19.75
C THR A 478 -58.14 28.25 19.47
N THR A 479 -57.20 28.24 18.52
CA THR A 479 -56.52 27.02 18.08
C THR A 479 -55.40 26.62 19.02
N ASP A 480 -55.21 25.31 19.23
CA ASP A 480 -54.02 24.79 19.92
C ASP A 480 -52.76 25.21 19.15
N ARG A 481 -51.83 25.85 19.85
CA ARG A 481 -50.59 26.41 19.29
C ARG A 481 -49.42 25.44 19.39
N ASN A 482 -49.64 24.27 19.98
CA ASN A 482 -48.63 23.24 20.06
C ASN A 482 -48.35 22.66 18.67
N VAL A 483 -47.08 22.66 18.28
CA VAL A 483 -46.56 21.97 17.11
C VAL A 483 -45.64 20.87 17.61
N THR A 484 -45.91 19.64 17.17
CA THR A 484 -45.03 18.51 17.42
C THR A 484 -44.07 18.38 16.24
N LEU A 485 -42.77 18.47 16.50
CA LEU A 485 -41.73 18.18 15.53
C LEU A 485 -41.25 16.75 15.74
N ASN A 486 -41.20 15.97 14.66
CA ASN A 486 -40.54 14.68 14.63
C ASN A 486 -39.17 14.87 13.96
N VAL A 487 -38.09 14.59 14.71
CA VAL A 487 -36.70 14.86 14.34
C VAL A 487 -35.93 13.54 14.30
N THR A 488 -35.53 13.07 13.12
CA THR A 488 -34.66 11.88 13.05
C THR A 488 -33.29 12.19 13.64
N HIS A 489 -32.67 11.19 14.25
CA HIS A 489 -31.38 11.31 14.94
C HIS A 489 -31.32 12.46 15.95
N LEU A 490 -32.31 12.56 16.84
CA LEU A 490 -32.38 13.62 17.86
C LEU A 490 -31.49 13.27 19.07
N PRO A 491 -30.39 13.99 19.35
CA PRO A 491 -29.54 13.71 20.51
C PRO A 491 -30.27 13.86 21.84
N THR A 492 -29.95 13.00 22.81
CA THR A 492 -30.53 13.08 24.16
C THR A 492 -29.71 14.01 25.06
N ASN A 493 -30.32 14.46 26.16
CA ASN A 493 -29.69 15.34 27.18
C ASN A 493 -29.22 16.70 26.64
N GLU A 494 -29.93 17.22 25.64
CA GLU A 494 -29.67 18.54 25.05
C GLU A 494 -30.86 19.48 25.25
N ASN A 495 -30.58 20.77 25.12
CA ASN A 495 -31.60 21.83 25.18
C ASN A 495 -31.97 22.28 23.77
N TYR A 496 -33.25 22.21 23.45
CA TYR A 496 -33.77 22.56 22.13
C TYR A 496 -34.66 23.80 22.19
N SER A 497 -34.67 24.56 21.09
CA SER A 497 -35.59 25.68 20.89
C SER A 497 -36.08 25.74 19.45
N CYS A 498 -37.37 26.02 19.26
CA CYS A 498 -37.98 26.20 17.94
C CYS A 498 -37.92 27.65 17.49
N HIS A 499 -37.47 27.87 16.26
CA HIS A 499 -37.42 29.19 15.64
C HIS A 499 -38.48 29.30 14.52
N PHE A 500 -39.53 30.08 14.78
CA PHE A 500 -40.57 30.44 13.80
C PHE A 500 -40.23 31.80 13.19
N GLY A 501 -39.31 31.81 12.21
CA GLY A 501 -38.70 33.03 11.73
C GLY A 501 -37.89 33.70 12.85
N ASN A 502 -38.35 34.85 13.35
CA ASN A 502 -37.70 35.58 14.44
C ASN A 502 -38.26 35.25 15.83
N PHE A 503 -39.38 34.51 15.92
CA PHE A 503 -39.96 34.11 17.21
C PHE A 503 -39.31 32.81 17.68
N ILE A 504 -38.90 32.78 18.96
CA ILE A 504 -38.24 31.62 19.56
C ILE A 504 -39.14 31.08 20.67
N SER A 505 -39.33 29.76 20.66
CA SER A 505 -40.06 29.01 21.69
C SER A 505 -39.18 27.93 22.28
N GLU A 506 -39.31 27.67 23.58
CA GLU A 506 -38.66 26.52 24.23
C GLU A 506 -39.25 25.22 23.66
N ALA A 507 -38.38 24.24 23.39
CA ALA A 507 -38.79 22.94 22.88
C ALA A 507 -38.69 21.89 23.97
N PHE A 508 -39.78 21.15 24.19
CA PHE A 508 -39.84 20.08 25.17
C PHE A 508 -39.70 18.74 24.48
N ALA A 509 -38.65 17.98 24.81
CA ALA A 509 -38.51 16.62 24.34
C ALA A 509 -39.57 15.71 24.99
N ILE A 510 -40.27 14.95 24.15
CA ILE A 510 -41.21 13.90 24.55
C ILE A 510 -40.55 12.54 24.25
N GLU A 511 -41.09 11.43 24.75
CA GLU A 511 -40.58 10.09 24.47
C GLU A 511 -40.33 9.86 22.97
N GLY A 512 -39.09 9.44 22.66
CA GLY A 512 -38.63 9.19 21.29
C GLY A 512 -38.02 10.42 20.64
N ASN A 513 -38.23 10.54 19.33
CA ASN A 513 -37.62 11.53 18.45
C ASN A 513 -38.50 12.78 18.26
N GLN A 514 -39.19 13.20 19.32
CA GLN A 514 -40.21 14.26 19.24
C GLN A 514 -39.93 15.46 20.14
N LEU A 515 -40.11 16.66 19.58
CA LEU A 515 -40.06 17.93 20.29
C LEU A 515 -41.42 18.63 20.19
N VAL A 516 -41.93 19.17 21.29
CA VAL A 516 -43.14 20.01 21.28
C VAL A 516 -42.76 21.46 21.54
N CYS A 517 -43.27 22.33 20.68
CA CYS A 517 -43.03 23.77 20.70
C CYS A 517 -44.35 24.54 20.60
N GLN A 518 -44.37 25.78 21.10
CA GLN A 518 -45.51 26.66 20.91
C GLN A 518 -45.25 27.66 19.79
N SER A 519 -46.18 27.74 18.83
CA SER A 519 -46.14 28.72 17.74
C SER A 519 -46.38 30.16 18.24
N PRO A 520 -46.03 31.20 17.47
CA PRO A 520 -46.25 32.60 17.83
C PRO A 520 -47.74 32.92 18.06
N ASP A 521 -48.02 33.98 18.82
CA ASP A 521 -49.40 34.46 19.01
C ASP A 521 -49.88 35.19 17.75
N VAL A 522 -51.19 35.18 17.49
CA VAL A 522 -51.81 35.90 16.36
C VAL A 522 -51.39 37.38 16.36
N ALA A 523 -51.26 38.00 17.53
CA ALA A 523 -50.81 39.39 17.67
C ALA A 523 -49.36 39.64 17.22
N THR A 524 -48.55 38.58 17.10
CA THR A 524 -47.12 38.62 16.75
C THR A 524 -46.83 38.05 15.36
N LEU A 525 -47.84 37.56 14.65
CA LEU A 525 -47.69 37.04 13.29
C LEU A 525 -47.37 38.19 12.32
N PRO A 526 -46.54 37.94 11.28
CA PRO A 526 -46.34 38.89 10.19
C PRO A 526 -47.67 39.13 9.45
N ASN A 527 -47.82 40.29 8.80
CA ASN A 527 -48.99 40.58 7.97
C ASN A 527 -49.12 39.55 6.84
N ILE A 528 -50.17 38.74 6.89
CA ILE A 528 -50.45 37.72 5.88
C ILE A 528 -51.11 38.40 4.67
N PRO A 529 -50.50 38.38 3.46
CA PRO A 529 -51.10 38.97 2.27
C PRO A 529 -52.42 38.27 1.92
N VAL A 530 -53.46 39.06 1.65
CA VAL A 530 -54.76 38.51 1.23
C VAL A 530 -54.63 38.00 -0.22
N GLY A 531 -54.66 36.68 -0.41
CA GLY A 531 -54.71 36.02 -1.73
C GLY A 531 -53.48 35.21 -2.16
N GLY A 532 -52.50 34.97 -1.29
CA GLY A 532 -51.44 33.99 -1.53
C GLY A 532 -51.85 32.61 -1.00
N ASN A 533 -51.89 31.61 -1.88
CA ASN A 533 -52.00 30.20 -1.49
C ASN A 533 -50.75 29.73 -0.76
#